data_AF-A0A962FBH9-F1
#
_entry.id   AF-A0A962FBH9-F1
#
_cell.length_a   1.000
_cell.length_b   1.000
_cell.length_c   1.000
_cell.angle_alpha   90.00
_cell.angle_beta   90.00
_cell.angle_gamma   90.00
#
_symmetry.space_group_name_H-M   'P 1'
#
loop_
_entity.id
_entity.type
_entity.pdbx_description
1 polymer ?
#
loop_
_entity_poly.entity_id
_entity_poly.type
_entity_poly.pdbx_seq_one_letter_code
_entity_poly.pdbx_strand_id
1 'polypeptide(L)' 'VRGIPTLMLFKGGQLAATKVGAMPKAALAQWVESQI' A
#
# COMPACT_ATOMS: atom_id res chain seq x y z
N VAL A 1 16.27 -1.71 -1.84
CA VAL A 1 15.04 -0.90 -1.69
C VAL A 1 15.09 0.21 -2.73
N ARG A 2 14.23 0.18 -3.74
CA ARG A 2 14.24 1.15 -4.86
C ARG A 2 13.00 2.03 -4.74
N GLY A 3 13.10 3.17 -4.04
CA GLY A 3 12.05 4.19 -3.89
C GLY A 3 11.48 4.35 -2.47
N ILE A 4 11.54 5.56 -1.93
CA ILE A 4 10.88 5.99 -0.68
C ILE A 4 9.75 6.97 -1.03
N PRO A 5 8.61 6.97 -0.32
CA PRO A 5 8.19 6.02 0.71
C PRO A 5 7.71 4.67 0.12
N THR A 6 7.76 3.59 0.90
CA THR A 6 7.16 2.28 0.57
C THR A 6 6.11 1.92 1.61
N LEU A 7 4.90 1.59 1.16
CA LEU A 7 3.77 1.14 1.96
C LEU A 7 3.64 -0.37 1.85
N MET A 8 3.29 -1.03 2.95
CA MET A 8 3.05 -2.47 3.02
C MET A 8 1.72 -2.74 3.70
N LEU A 9 0.89 -3.59 3.11
CA LEU A 9 -0.40 -4.00 3.65
C LEU A 9 -0.29 -5.45 4.14
N PHE A 10 -0.75 -5.71 5.36
CA PHE A 10 -0.75 -7.03 5.97
C PHE A 10 -2.18 -7.49 6.26
N LYS A 11 -2.51 -8.73 5.90
CA LYS A 11 -3.80 -9.39 6.17
C LYS A 11 -3.54 -10.72 6.86
N GLY A 12 -4.11 -10.92 8.05
CA GLY A 12 -3.90 -12.15 8.82
C GLY A 12 -2.43 -12.45 9.18
N GLY A 13 -1.60 -11.40 9.35
CA GLY A 13 -0.17 -11.54 9.63
C GLY A 13 0.71 -11.85 8.40
N GLN A 14 0.13 -11.94 7.20
CA GLN A 14 0.84 -12.15 5.95
C GLN A 14 0.86 -10.87 5.10
N LEU A 15 1.94 -10.67 4.34
CA LEU A 15 2.07 -9.55 3.41
C LEU A 15 1.06 -9.71 2.27
N ALA A 16 0.08 -8.81 2.20
CA ALA A 16 -0.97 -8.82 1.20
C ALA A 16 -0.62 -7.95 -0.02
N ALA A 17 -0.01 -6.78 0.21
CA ALA A 17 0.37 -5.88 -0.89
C ALA A 17 1.55 -4.98 -0.51
N THR A 18 2.28 -4.51 -1.51
CA THR A 18 3.32 -3.50 -1.38
C THR A 18 3.10 -2.39 -2.40
N LYS A 19 3.39 -1.15 -2.01
CA LYS A 19 3.28 0.00 -2.90
C LYS A 19 4.46 0.93 -2.68
N VAL A 20 5.17 1.24 -3.76
CA VAL A 20 6.33 2.13 -3.74
C VAL A 20 5.93 3.48 -4.35
N GLY A 21 6.34 4.57 -3.70
CA GLY A 21 6.10 5.93 -4.13
C GLY A 21 4.99 6.62 -3.34
N ALA A 22 5.06 7.96 -3.31
CA ALA A 22 4.04 8.78 -2.69
C ALA A 22 2.77 8.81 -3.55
N MET A 23 1.61 8.91 -2.90
CA MET A 23 0.32 9.04 -3.58
C MET A 23 -0.61 10.01 -2.84
N PRO A 24 -1.56 10.66 -3.55
CA PRO A 24 -2.59 11.47 -2.92
C PRO A 24 -3.52 10.64 -2.03
N LYS A 25 -4.14 11.28 -1.03
CA LYS A 25 -5.05 10.62 -0.07
C LYS A 25 -6.17 9.82 -0.75
N ALA A 26 -6.77 10.35 -1.82
CA ALA A 26 -7.84 9.66 -2.54
C ALA A 26 -7.36 8.35 -3.20
N ALA A 27 -6.18 8.35 -3.81
CA ALA A 27 -5.58 7.17 -4.42
C ALA A 27 -5.15 6.13 -3.36
N LEU A 28 -4.73 6.59 -2.17
CA LEU A 28 -4.41 5.71 -1.06
C LEU A 28 -5.65 4.98 -0.55
N ALA A 29 -6.76 5.70 -0.36
CA ALA A 29 -8.03 5.11 0.08
C ALA A 29 -8.51 4.04 -0.93
N GLN A 30 -8.54 4.38 -2.22
CA GLN A 30 -8.90 3.43 -3.29
C GLN A 30 -7.97 2.22 -3.33
N TRP A 31 -6.67 2.43 -3.14
CA TRP A 31 -5.72 1.34 -3.10
C TRP A 31 -6.01 0.40 -1.92
N VAL A 32 -6.24 0.92 -0.71
CA VAL A 32 -6.57 0.07 0.45
C VAL A 32 -7.90 -0.66 0.23
N GLU A 33 -8.94 0.01 -0.25
CA GLU A 33 -10.24 -0.59 -0.55
C GLU A 33 -10.14 -1.73 -1.56
N SER A 34 -9.27 -1.61 -2.58
CA SER A 34 -9.04 -2.68 -3.56
C SER A 34 -8.40 -3.95 -2.99
N GLN A 35 -7.87 -3.89 -1.77
CA GLN A 35 -7.15 -5.00 -1.12
C GLN A 35 -7.87 -5.56 0.12
N ILE A 36 -9.04 -5.01 0.46
CA ILE A 36 -9.95 -5.58 1.47
C ILE A 36 -10.61 -6.82 0.89
#